data_AF-A0A7V9G0P8-F1
#
_entry.id   AF-A0A7V9G0P8-F1
#
_cell.length_a   1.000
_cell.length_b   1.000
_cell.length_c   1.000
_cell.angle_alpha   90.00
_cell.angle_beta   90.00
_cell.angle_gamma   90.00
#
_symmetry.space_group_name_H-M   'P 1'
#
loop_
_entity.id
_entity.type
_entity.pdbx_description
1 polymer ?
#
loop_
_entity_poly.entity_id
_entity_poly.type
_entity_poly.pdbx_seq_one_letter_code
_entity_poly.pdbx_strand_id
1 'polypeptide(L)'
;MPESIRNLAQLVAPLDGGPHLLGFEQIPQHVQVRLVGARHKETAVWAALDLVDESRIASLTMRELAQRLGVEAMSLYNHVDDKADIVEGIVDFVVDLLQLPASTADWATAIRTCALSAHDAFMRHPWACTLVLSPGRIPTAPNARFRYMEWLLELLVGPASRPS
;
A
#
# COMPACT_ATOMS: atom_id res chain seq x y z
N MET A 1 -22.34 16.55 13.55
CA MET A 1 -21.48 15.73 12.67
C MET A 1 -20.98 16.66 11.58
N PRO A 2 -19.68 17.03 11.56
CA PRO A 2 -19.18 18.01 10.59
C PRO A 2 -19.23 17.44 9.17
N GLU A 3 -19.53 18.33 8.22
CA GLU A 3 -19.85 18.08 6.81
C GLU A 3 -18.72 17.35 6.04
N SER A 4 -17.49 17.43 6.56
CA SER A 4 -16.28 16.79 6.04
C SER A 4 -16.32 15.25 6.00
N ILE A 5 -17.18 14.60 6.79
CA ILE A 5 -17.31 13.13 6.81
C ILE A 5 -18.21 12.63 5.67
N ARG A 6 -19.16 13.46 5.22
CA ARG A 6 -20.16 13.05 4.21
C ARG A 6 -19.56 12.88 2.81
N ASN A 7 -18.40 13.49 2.55
CA ASN A 7 -17.67 13.37 1.28
C ASN A 7 -16.83 12.08 1.17
N LEU A 8 -16.50 11.43 2.30
CA LEU A 8 -15.58 10.29 2.34
C LEU A 8 -16.18 9.00 1.76
N ALA A 9 -17.49 8.79 1.89
CA ALA A 9 -18.18 7.66 1.27
C ALA A 9 -18.31 7.80 -0.26
N GLN A 10 -18.24 9.03 -0.78
CA GLN A 10 -18.24 9.29 -2.23
C GLN A 10 -16.84 9.15 -2.84
N LEU A 11 -15.78 9.32 -2.04
CA LEU A 11 -14.40 9.17 -2.52
C LEU A 11 -13.91 7.72 -2.61
N VAL A 12 -14.60 6.79 -1.93
CA VAL A 12 -14.38 5.34 -2.00
C VAL A 12 -15.32 4.68 -3.03
N ALA A 13 -16.34 5.39 -3.51
CA ALA A 13 -17.11 4.98 -4.66
C ALA A 13 -16.27 5.18 -5.94
N PRO A 14 -16.40 4.31 -6.95
CA PRO A 14 -15.58 4.40 -8.17
C PRO A 14 -15.90 5.71 -8.90
N LEU A 15 -15.03 6.70 -8.75
CA LEU A 15 -15.09 7.96 -9.48
C LEU A 15 -14.52 7.72 -10.88
N ASP A 16 -15.43 7.44 -11.82
CA ASP A 16 -15.28 7.54 -13.27
C ASP A 16 -13.93 7.08 -13.88
N GLY A 17 -13.82 5.79 -14.19
CA GLY A 17 -13.17 5.30 -15.43
C GLY A 17 -11.69 5.62 -15.69
N GLY A 18 -10.94 6.13 -14.70
CA GLY A 18 -9.47 6.19 -14.74
C GLY A 18 -8.86 4.78 -14.70
N PRO A 19 -7.55 4.59 -14.99
CA PRO A 19 -6.96 3.27 -15.16
C PRO A 19 -7.02 2.47 -13.86
N HIS A 20 -8.10 1.72 -13.71
CA HIS A 20 -8.34 0.75 -12.66
C HIS A 20 -7.29 -0.35 -12.78
N LEU A 21 -6.23 -0.29 -11.96
CA LEU A 21 -5.21 -1.33 -11.98
C LEU A 21 -5.54 -2.55 -11.10
N LEU A 22 -6.60 -2.48 -10.29
CA LEU A 22 -7.33 -3.66 -9.81
C LEU A 22 -8.82 -3.30 -9.69
N GLY A 23 -9.70 -4.12 -10.25
CA GLY A 23 -11.07 -4.14 -9.73
C GLY A 23 -11.01 -4.50 -8.24
N PHE A 24 -11.89 -3.97 -7.39
CA PHE A 24 -11.87 -4.26 -5.94
C PHE A 24 -11.73 -5.77 -5.64
N GLU A 25 -12.32 -6.62 -6.48
CA GLU A 25 -12.26 -8.09 -6.43
C GLU A 25 -10.85 -8.69 -6.64
N GLN A 26 -9.94 -7.98 -7.31
CA GLN A 26 -8.57 -8.43 -7.62
C GLN A 26 -7.56 -8.00 -6.55
N ILE A 27 -7.97 -7.15 -5.60
CA ILE A 27 -7.18 -6.81 -4.41
C ILE A 27 -7.20 -8.01 -3.45
N PRO A 28 -6.08 -8.41 -2.81
CA PRO A 28 -6.11 -9.48 -1.80
C PRO A 28 -7.12 -9.21 -0.68
N GLN A 29 -7.82 -10.24 -0.21
CA GLN A 29 -8.91 -10.08 0.78
C GLN A 29 -8.47 -9.39 2.08
N HIS A 30 -7.25 -9.65 2.57
CA HIS A 30 -6.74 -8.99 3.78
C HIS A 30 -6.56 -7.48 3.59
N VAL A 31 -6.23 -7.05 2.37
CA VAL A 31 -6.16 -5.64 2.00
C VAL A 31 -7.57 -5.07 1.92
N GLN A 32 -8.50 -5.71 1.21
CA GLN A 32 -9.90 -5.26 1.09
C GLN A 32 -10.56 -4.96 2.44
N VAL A 33 -10.35 -5.81 3.46
CA VAL A 33 -10.89 -5.61 4.81
C VAL A 33 -10.37 -4.32 5.46
N ARG A 34 -9.09 -3.95 5.23
CA ARG A 34 -8.53 -2.68 5.69
C ARG A 34 -9.19 -1.48 4.99
N LEU A 35 -9.63 -1.65 3.75
CA LEU A 35 -10.19 -0.56 2.92
C LEU A 35 -11.60 -0.20 3.31
N VAL A 36 -12.40 -1.21 3.61
CA VAL A 36 -13.81 -1.05 4.01
C VAL A 36 -13.92 -0.36 5.38
N GLY A 37 -12.87 -0.38 6.20
CA GLY A 37 -12.78 0.29 7.50
C GLY A 37 -11.93 1.56 7.52
N ALA A 38 -11.55 2.10 6.35
CA ALA A 38 -10.50 3.11 6.24
C ALA A 38 -10.80 4.40 7.05
N ARG A 39 -9.86 4.78 7.91
CA ARG A 39 -9.81 6.07 8.62
C ARG A 39 -9.23 7.16 7.71
N HIS A 40 -9.42 8.44 8.06
CA HIS A 40 -9.00 9.60 7.26
C HIS A 40 -7.57 9.54 6.67
N LYS A 41 -6.60 8.98 7.42
CA LYS A 41 -5.23 8.76 6.92
C LYS A 41 -5.16 7.73 5.79
N GLU A 42 -5.88 6.63 5.91
CA GLU A 42 -5.95 5.60 4.87
C GLU A 42 -6.58 6.17 3.60
N THR A 43 -7.63 6.99 3.70
CA THR A 43 -8.20 7.71 2.53
C THR A 43 -7.18 8.63 1.85
N ALA A 44 -6.36 9.34 2.61
CA ALA A 44 -5.31 10.19 2.04
C ALA A 44 -4.21 9.37 1.35
N VAL A 45 -3.84 8.22 1.92
CA VAL A 45 -2.91 7.26 1.31
C VAL A 45 -3.47 6.77 -0.03
N TRP A 46 -4.76 6.43 -0.09
CA TRP A 46 -5.40 5.99 -1.33
C TRP A 46 -5.38 7.03 -2.44
N ALA A 47 -5.81 8.26 -2.14
CA ALA A 47 -5.77 9.33 -3.13
C ALA A 47 -4.33 9.65 -3.58
N ALA A 48 -3.35 9.50 -2.69
CA ALA A 48 -1.95 9.66 -3.04
C ALA A 48 -1.44 8.53 -3.94
N LEU A 49 -1.89 7.29 -3.72
CA LEU A 49 -1.54 6.14 -4.57
C LEU A 49 -1.98 6.41 -6.02
N ASP A 50 -3.25 6.78 -6.20
CA ASP A 50 -3.81 7.09 -7.52
C ASP A 50 -3.04 8.23 -8.21
N LEU A 51 -2.74 9.30 -7.48
CA LEU A 51 -1.96 10.42 -8.01
C LEU A 51 -0.55 10.00 -8.44
N VAL A 52 0.10 9.13 -7.68
CA VAL A 52 1.47 8.68 -7.96
C VAL A 52 1.51 7.64 -9.08
N ASP A 53 0.45 6.85 -9.25
CA ASP A 53 0.30 5.94 -10.40
C ASP A 53 0.05 6.70 -11.71
N GLU A 54 -0.74 7.78 -11.66
CA GLU A 54 -0.98 8.66 -12.80
C GLU A 54 0.23 9.56 -13.14
N SER A 55 1.02 9.91 -12.12
CA SER A 55 2.15 10.84 -12.25
C SER A 55 3.48 10.20 -11.83
N ARG A 56 4.49 10.98 -11.43
CA ARG A 56 5.70 10.45 -10.81
C ARG A 56 5.63 10.72 -9.32
N ILE A 57 6.20 9.85 -8.49
CA ILE A 57 6.33 10.09 -7.04
C ILE A 57 6.93 11.47 -6.69
N ALA A 58 7.83 11.97 -7.55
CA ALA A 58 8.45 13.28 -7.40
C ALA A 58 7.46 14.45 -7.52
N SER A 59 6.38 14.30 -8.30
CA SER A 59 5.36 15.34 -8.46
C SER A 59 4.35 15.39 -7.32
N LEU A 60 4.24 14.37 -6.47
CA LEU A 60 3.27 14.39 -5.36
C LEU A 60 3.47 15.60 -4.44
N THR A 61 2.51 16.50 -4.38
CA THR A 61 2.47 17.58 -3.38
C THR A 61 1.26 17.44 -2.45
N MET A 62 1.39 17.95 -1.21
CA MET A 62 0.27 17.96 -0.26
C MET A 62 -0.90 18.82 -0.75
N ARG A 63 -0.62 19.83 -1.59
CA ARG A 63 -1.65 20.68 -2.19
C ARG A 63 -2.47 19.93 -3.23
N GLU A 64 -1.83 19.19 -4.13
CA GLU A 64 -2.52 18.35 -5.11
C GLU A 64 -3.31 17.24 -4.44
N LEU A 65 -2.76 16.63 -3.38
CA LEU A 65 -3.46 15.63 -2.59
C LEU A 65 -4.72 16.21 -1.93
N ALA A 66 -4.62 17.39 -1.30
CA ALA A 66 -5.77 18.07 -0.72
C ALA A 66 -6.83 18.44 -1.78
N GLN A 67 -6.42 18.90 -2.96
CA GLN A 67 -7.31 19.16 -4.09
C GLN A 67 -8.03 17.90 -4.56
N ARG A 68 -7.31 16.78 -4.70
CA ARG A 68 -7.88 15.49 -5.10
C ARG A 68 -8.90 14.97 -4.08
N LEU A 69 -8.67 15.22 -2.79
CA LEU A 69 -9.57 14.86 -1.69
C LEU A 69 -10.72 15.86 -1.48
N GLY A 70 -10.70 17.03 -2.15
CA GLY A 70 -11.70 18.08 -1.97
C GLY A 70 -11.68 18.73 -0.58
N VAL A 71 -10.52 18.73 0.09
CA VAL A 71 -10.34 19.29 1.44
C VAL A 71 -9.31 20.42 1.46
N GLU A 72 -9.31 21.23 2.51
CA GLU A 72 -8.24 22.19 2.74
C GLU A 72 -6.95 21.48 3.17
N ALA A 73 -5.80 21.95 2.69
CA ALA A 73 -4.49 21.38 3.05
C ALA A 73 -4.27 21.34 4.58
N MET A 74 -4.79 22.32 5.32
CA MET A 74 -4.72 22.36 6.78
C MET A 74 -5.41 21.16 7.44
N SER A 75 -6.53 20.68 6.87
CA SER A 75 -7.25 19.51 7.38
C SER A 75 -6.47 18.22 7.14
N LEU A 76 -5.67 18.18 6.08
CA LEU A 76 -4.83 17.03 5.76
C LEU A 76 -3.71 16.84 6.80
N TYR A 77 -3.06 17.93 7.21
CA TYR A 77 -2.01 17.89 8.25
C TYR A 77 -2.53 17.50 9.64
N ASN A 78 -3.84 17.54 9.90
CA ASN A 78 -4.40 17.03 11.16
C ASN A 78 -4.46 15.50 11.22
N HIS A 79 -4.32 14.82 10.07
CA HIS A 79 -4.42 13.37 9.96
C HIS A 79 -3.12 12.71 9.53
N VAL A 80 -2.18 13.50 9.01
CA VAL A 80 -0.94 13.02 8.43
C VAL A 80 0.17 13.97 8.82
N ASP A 81 1.26 13.43 9.36
CA ASP A 81 2.32 14.25 9.95
C ASP A 81 3.07 15.04 8.86
N ASP A 82 3.38 14.38 7.74
CA ASP A 82 4.05 15.00 6.61
C ASP A 82 3.88 14.20 5.29
N LYS A 83 4.55 14.66 4.22
CA LYS A 83 4.61 13.95 2.94
C LYS A 83 5.30 12.59 3.08
N ALA A 84 6.29 12.45 3.97
CA ALA A 84 7.01 11.20 4.14
C ALA A 84 6.11 10.11 4.73
N ASP A 85 5.17 10.48 5.61
CA ASP A 85 4.15 9.59 6.17
C ASP A 85 3.13 9.12 5.12
N ILE A 86 2.71 10.01 4.21
CA ILE A 86 1.92 9.60 3.02
C ILE A 86 2.71 8.61 2.16
N VAL A 87 3.97 8.94 1.86
CA VAL A 87 4.83 8.09 1.01
C VAL A 87 5.06 6.73 1.66
N GLU A 88 5.23 6.68 2.98
CA GLU A 88 5.34 5.43 3.72
C GLU A 88 4.02 4.64 3.66
N GLY A 89 2.88 5.31 3.80
CA GLY A 89 1.57 4.67 3.69
C GLY A 89 1.30 4.05 2.31
N ILE A 90 1.64 4.72 1.21
CA ILE A 90 1.45 4.15 -0.13
C ILE A 90 2.44 3.01 -0.41
N VAL A 91 3.66 3.08 0.13
CA VAL A 91 4.62 1.98 0.05
C VAL A 91 4.14 0.78 0.86
N ASP A 92 3.66 1.01 2.08
CA ASP A 92 3.05 -0.01 2.92
C ASP A 92 1.89 -0.70 2.21
N PHE A 93 1.04 0.10 1.54
CA PHE A 93 -0.06 -0.41 0.75
C PHE A 93 0.39 -1.35 -0.38
N VAL A 94 1.37 -0.95 -1.19
CA VAL A 94 1.89 -1.78 -2.28
C VAL A 94 2.53 -3.06 -1.75
N VAL A 95 3.25 -2.99 -0.63
CA VAL A 95 3.83 -4.18 0.00
C VAL A 95 2.73 -5.12 0.52
N ASP A 96 1.60 -4.59 0.98
CA ASP A 96 0.47 -5.39 1.43
C ASP A 96 -0.22 -6.16 0.30
N LEU A 97 0.02 -5.80 -0.97
CA LEU A 97 -0.44 -6.56 -2.14
C LEU A 97 0.33 -7.87 -2.33
N LEU A 98 1.51 -8.02 -1.73
CA LEU A 98 2.31 -9.23 -1.86
C LEU A 98 1.59 -10.39 -1.17
N GLN A 99 1.60 -11.53 -1.85
CA GLN A 99 1.13 -12.77 -1.26
C GLN A 99 2.23 -13.35 -0.38
N LEU A 100 1.89 -13.57 0.89
CA LEU A 100 2.74 -14.23 1.88
C LEU A 100 2.11 -15.57 2.25
N PRO A 101 2.39 -16.65 1.50
CA PRO A 101 1.88 -17.99 1.81
C PRO A 101 2.28 -18.43 3.21
N ALA A 102 1.51 -19.34 3.82
CA ALA A 102 1.86 -19.88 5.13
C ALA A 102 3.27 -20.50 5.13
N SER A 103 4.01 -20.34 6.24
CA SER A 103 5.37 -20.85 6.41
C SER A 103 5.47 -22.39 6.41
N THR A 104 4.34 -23.10 6.44
CA THR A 104 4.23 -24.55 6.27
C THR A 104 4.20 -25.02 4.81
N ALA A 105 4.08 -24.10 3.85
CA ALA A 105 4.14 -24.42 2.43
C ALA A 105 5.55 -24.84 2.01
N ASP A 106 5.65 -25.60 0.91
CA ASP A 106 6.92 -25.88 0.26
C ASP A 106 7.66 -24.55 -0.04
N TRP A 107 8.89 -24.43 0.44
CA TRP A 107 9.61 -23.16 0.45
C TRP A 107 9.84 -22.60 -0.97
N ALA A 108 10.11 -23.48 -1.93
CA ALA A 108 10.36 -23.11 -3.32
C ALA A 108 9.06 -22.61 -3.99
N THR A 109 7.94 -23.25 -3.67
CA THR A 109 6.62 -22.79 -4.11
C THR A 109 6.23 -21.47 -3.45
N ALA A 110 6.46 -21.33 -2.14
CA ALA A 110 6.12 -20.13 -1.38
C ALA A 110 6.89 -18.89 -1.87
N ILE A 111 8.22 -19.02 -2.07
CA ILE A 111 9.05 -17.92 -2.57
C ILE A 111 8.68 -17.56 -4.01
N ARG A 112 8.34 -18.55 -4.85
CA ARG A 112 7.90 -18.31 -6.23
C ARG A 112 6.58 -17.53 -6.26
N THR A 113 5.59 -17.92 -5.45
CA THR A 113 4.31 -17.22 -5.35
C THR A 113 4.50 -15.78 -4.89
N CYS A 114 5.32 -15.57 -3.85
CA CYS A 114 5.64 -14.22 -3.39
C CYS A 114 6.32 -13.40 -4.50
N ALA A 115 7.34 -13.95 -5.16
CA ALA A 115 8.08 -13.27 -6.21
C ALA A 115 7.18 -12.88 -7.41
N LEU A 116 6.27 -13.75 -7.82
CA LEU A 116 5.30 -13.45 -8.89
C LEU A 116 4.33 -12.34 -8.45
N SER A 117 3.80 -12.40 -7.22
CA SER A 117 2.92 -11.35 -6.71
C SER A 117 3.63 -9.99 -6.58
N ALA A 118 4.89 -10.00 -6.14
CA ALA A 118 5.73 -8.80 -6.04
C ALA A 118 6.04 -8.23 -7.43
N HIS A 119 6.37 -9.09 -8.39
CA HIS A 119 6.58 -8.70 -9.78
C HIS A 119 5.34 -7.98 -10.34
N ASP A 120 4.15 -8.56 -10.16
CA ASP A 120 2.92 -7.96 -10.68
C ASP A 120 2.59 -6.64 -9.98
N ALA A 121 2.81 -6.55 -8.66
CA ALA A 121 2.63 -5.31 -7.91
C ALA A 121 3.60 -4.21 -8.40
N PHE A 122 4.88 -4.53 -8.61
CA PHE A 122 5.87 -3.55 -9.08
C PHE A 122 5.74 -3.19 -10.56
N MET A 123 5.19 -4.07 -11.39
CA MET A 123 4.83 -3.71 -12.78
C MET A 123 3.68 -2.71 -12.82
N ARG A 124 2.74 -2.80 -11.88
CA ARG A 124 1.62 -1.86 -11.74
C ARG A 124 2.03 -0.55 -11.06
N HIS A 125 2.96 -0.62 -10.09
CA HIS A 125 3.46 0.53 -9.34
C HIS A 125 4.99 0.66 -9.48
N PRO A 126 5.52 1.03 -10.66
CA PRO A 126 6.98 1.03 -10.91
C PRO A 126 7.77 1.91 -9.94
N TRP A 127 7.17 3.00 -9.47
CA TRP A 127 7.77 3.91 -8.49
C TRP A 127 8.02 3.25 -7.13
N ALA A 128 7.24 2.22 -6.76
CA ALA A 128 7.30 1.59 -5.45
C ALA A 128 8.56 0.74 -5.28
N CYS A 129 9.03 0.10 -6.36
CA CYS A 129 10.22 -0.77 -6.33
C CYS A 129 11.45 -0.01 -5.79
N THR A 130 11.70 1.21 -6.27
CA THR A 130 12.83 2.04 -5.81
C THR A 130 12.70 2.44 -4.34
N LEU A 131 11.49 2.68 -3.84
CA LEU A 131 11.26 3.10 -2.46
C LEU A 131 11.32 1.93 -1.48
N VAL A 132 10.76 0.77 -1.84
CA VAL A 132 10.80 -0.45 -1.02
C VAL A 132 12.25 -0.90 -0.81
N LEU A 133 13.07 -0.84 -1.85
CA LEU A 133 14.48 -1.26 -1.79
C LEU A 133 15.41 -0.20 -1.17
N SER A 134 14.88 0.99 -0.82
CA SER A 134 15.69 2.06 -0.27
C SER A 134 16.13 1.75 1.18
N PRO A 135 17.45 1.73 1.49
CA PRO A 135 17.97 1.31 2.80
C PRO A 135 17.58 2.21 3.99
N GLY A 136 17.11 3.43 3.75
CA GLY A 136 16.88 4.45 4.77
C GLY A 136 15.48 4.49 5.39
N ARG A 137 14.57 3.58 4.99
CA ARG A 137 13.18 3.55 5.47
C ARG A 137 12.86 2.23 6.15
N ILE A 138 13.52 1.98 7.28
CA ILE A 138 13.20 0.82 8.12
C ILE A 138 11.92 1.16 8.89
N PRO A 139 10.84 0.35 8.79
CA PRO A 139 9.62 0.57 9.55
C PRO A 139 9.90 0.60 11.06
N THR A 140 9.39 1.63 11.74
CA THR A 140 9.44 1.74 13.21
C THR A 140 8.22 1.14 13.90
N ALA A 141 7.20 0.73 13.13
CA ALA A 141 5.96 0.12 13.62
C ALA A 141 5.55 -1.12 12.81
N PRO A 142 4.68 -2.01 13.35
CA PRO A 142 4.19 -3.19 12.63
C PRO A 142 3.39 -2.77 11.40
N ASN A 143 3.99 -2.90 10.24
CA ASN A 143 3.41 -2.55 8.95
C ASN A 143 3.58 -3.73 7.96
N ALA A 144 3.02 -3.65 6.77
CA ALA A 144 3.09 -4.71 5.77
C ALA A 144 4.55 -5.07 5.40
N ARG A 145 5.44 -4.06 5.36
CA ARG A 145 6.88 -4.29 5.14
C ARG A 145 7.53 -5.08 6.28
N PHE A 146 7.17 -4.82 7.52
CA PHE A 146 7.62 -5.61 8.66
C PHE A 146 7.13 -7.07 8.54
N ARG A 147 5.85 -7.29 8.21
CA ARG A 147 5.29 -8.64 8.00
C ARG A 147 5.98 -9.41 6.88
N TYR A 148 6.26 -8.74 5.76
CA TYR A 148 7.03 -9.32 4.66
C TYR A 148 8.43 -9.76 5.10
N MET A 149 9.11 -8.93 5.89
CA MET A 149 10.45 -9.26 6.39
C MET A 149 10.43 -10.40 7.40
N GLU A 150 9.49 -10.41 8.34
CA GLU A 150 9.33 -11.54 9.27
C GLU A 150 9.01 -12.83 8.52
N TRP A 151 8.09 -12.79 7.55
CA TRP A 151 7.77 -13.94 6.72
C TRP A 151 8.98 -14.48 5.96
N LEU A 152 9.81 -13.61 5.38
CA LEU A 152 11.07 -14.03 4.73
C LEU A 152 12.03 -14.70 5.71
N LEU A 153 12.16 -14.17 6.93
CA LEU A 153 13.01 -14.76 7.96
C LEU A 153 12.48 -16.13 8.40
N GLU A 154 11.18 -16.25 8.62
CA GLU A 154 10.54 -17.54 8.94
C GLU A 154 10.73 -18.57 7.83
N LEU A 155 10.59 -18.16 6.57
CA LEU A 155 10.76 -19.04 5.42
C LEU A 155 12.22 -19.53 5.28
N LEU A 156 13.20 -18.65 5.51
CA LEU A 156 14.62 -18.97 5.38
C LEU A 156 15.17 -19.76 6.57
N VAL A 157 14.70 -19.49 7.78
CA VAL A 157 15.18 -20.13 9.02
C VAL A 157 14.34 -21.36 9.39
N GLY A 158 13.12 -21.47 8.88
CA GLY A 158 12.17 -22.54 9.18
C GLY A 158 12.57 -23.92 8.65
N PRO A 159 11.95 -25.00 9.14
CA PRO A 159 12.31 -26.38 8.79
C PRO A 159 12.14 -26.70 7.30
N ALA A 160 11.35 -25.91 6.56
CA ALA A 160 11.13 -26.06 5.13
C ALA A 160 12.36 -25.70 4.27
N SER A 161 13.30 -24.89 4.75
CA SER A 161 14.45 -24.42 3.96
C SER A 161 15.63 -25.40 3.90
N ARG A 162 15.57 -26.53 4.62
CA ARG A 162 16.63 -27.54 4.61
C ARG A 162 16.44 -28.48 3.43
N PRO A 163 17.37 -28.54 2.45
CA PRO A 163 17.32 -29.59 1.45
C PRO A 163 17.50 -30.96 2.15
N SER A 164 16.61 -31.90 1.81
CA SER A 164 16.67 -33.31 2.23
C SER A 164 17.95 -34.01 1.78
#